data_AF-A0A8T5NE52-F1
#
_entry.id   AF-A0A8T5NE52-F1
#
_cell.length_a   1.000
_cell.length_b   1.000
_cell.length_c   1.000
_cell.angle_alpha   90.00
_cell.angle_beta   90.00
_cell.angle_gamma   90.00
#
_symmetry.space_group_name_H-M   'P 1'
#
loop_
_entity.id
_entity.type
_entity.pdbx_description
1 polymer ?
#
loop_
_entity_poly.entity_id
_entity_poly.type
_entity_poly.pdbx_seq_one_letter_code
_entity_poly.pdbx_strand_id
1 'polypeptide(L)'
;MENTDDIHGFDLKLSQSIAKFNKVKTSDRNKQLVADFLKSHKRKGNRKSTLASNCAIFIQIISRYYINKDLDQMTEDDFDNILESLERNKLTDYNYRKTIKKFFRWLTIDNVPKWVKDIKMPLTKTPVQPQDLLTKDEVNRLLNACGNPRDKAMIAIALDSSLRIGALGTLKIKSIAQNKSGAVLYISPTSKNIKSTQPKPIPITWSVGY
;
A
#
# COMPACT_ATOMS: atom_id res chain seq x y z
N MET A 1 -13.04 -11.74 18.87
CA MET A 1 -13.37 -11.89 17.42
C MET A 1 -12.29 -11.19 16.62
N GLU A 2 -11.71 -11.86 15.62
CA GLU A 2 -10.76 -11.22 14.70
C GLU A 2 -11.46 -10.17 13.83
N ASN A 3 -10.77 -9.06 13.55
CA ASN A 3 -11.29 -8.01 12.69
C ASN A 3 -11.21 -8.44 11.22
N THR A 4 -12.29 -9.00 10.68
CA THR A 4 -12.37 -9.47 9.29
C THR A 4 -12.22 -8.36 8.25
N ASP A 5 -12.34 -7.09 8.64
CA ASP A 5 -12.24 -5.95 7.74
C ASP A 5 -10.82 -5.32 7.73
N ASP A 6 -9.92 -5.76 8.61
CA ASP A 6 -8.49 -5.40 8.65
C ASP A 6 -7.58 -6.64 8.64
N ILE A 7 -7.72 -7.47 7.60
CA ILE A 7 -6.94 -8.71 7.41
C ILE A 7 -5.42 -8.51 7.35
N HIS A 8 -4.96 -7.25 7.17
CA HIS A 8 -3.55 -6.91 7.11
C HIS A 8 -3.02 -6.31 8.42
N GLY A 9 -3.86 -6.14 9.44
CA GLY A 9 -3.51 -5.57 10.73
C GLY A 9 -2.93 -4.16 10.63
N PHE A 10 -3.50 -3.30 9.78
CA PHE A 10 -3.01 -1.93 9.58
C PHE A 10 -3.06 -1.09 10.85
N ASP A 11 -3.99 -1.38 11.76
CA ASP A 11 -4.09 -0.73 13.06
C ASP A 11 -2.86 -1.03 13.94
N LEU A 12 -2.51 -2.31 14.02
CA LEU A 12 -1.33 -2.79 14.72
C LEU A 12 -0.04 -2.27 14.06
N LYS A 13 0.04 -2.31 12.72
CA LYS A 13 1.21 -1.81 11.98
C LYS A 13 1.43 -0.32 12.22
N LEU A 14 0.38 0.49 12.23
CA LEU A 14 0.51 1.93 12.49
C LEU A 14 1.00 2.19 13.92
N SER A 15 0.37 1.56 14.92
CA SER A 15 0.78 1.73 16.32
C SER A 15 2.23 1.29 16.56
N GLN A 16 2.63 0.14 16.00
CA GLN A 16 4.01 -0.33 16.04
C GLN A 16 4.99 0.62 15.32
N SER A 17 4.63 1.14 14.15
CA SER A 17 5.49 2.09 13.42
C SER A 17 5.70 3.40 14.20
N ILE A 18 4.65 3.93 14.84
CA ILE A 18 4.75 5.11 15.71
C ILE A 18 5.64 4.80 16.92
N ALA A 19 5.42 3.66 17.58
CA ALA A 19 6.23 3.24 18.72
C ALA A 19 7.70 3.07 18.34
N LYS A 20 7.99 2.52 17.16
CA LYS A 20 9.36 2.42 16.61
C LYS A 20 9.95 3.80 16.36
N PHE A 21 9.19 4.71 15.76
CA PHE A 21 9.65 6.08 15.49
C PHE A 21 9.98 6.83 16.79
N ASN A 22 9.16 6.70 17.84
CA ASN A 22 9.41 7.35 19.12
C ASN A 22 10.71 6.87 19.82
N LYS A 23 11.21 5.68 19.47
CA LYS A 23 12.48 5.14 19.97
C LYS A 23 13.69 5.58 19.14
N VAL A 24 13.51 6.26 18.00
CA VAL A 24 14.61 6.75 17.18
C VAL A 24 15.36 7.85 17.92
N LYS A 25 16.69 7.76 17.93
CA LYS A 25 17.57 8.82 18.43
C LYS A 25 17.55 9.99 17.46
N THR A 26 16.78 11.02 17.78
CA THR A 26 16.63 12.25 17.00
C THR A 26 16.19 13.39 17.89
N SER A 27 16.21 14.62 17.38
CA SER A 27 15.78 15.82 18.10
C SER A 27 14.30 15.76 18.48
N ASP A 28 13.92 16.48 19.54
CA ASP A 28 12.52 16.61 19.90
C ASP A 28 11.73 17.40 18.84
N ARG A 29 12.41 18.28 18.09
CA ARG A 29 11.87 18.96 16.91
C ARG A 29 11.40 17.95 15.86
N ASN A 30 12.22 16.97 15.50
CA ASN A 30 11.86 15.92 14.54
C ASN A 30 10.71 15.05 15.03
N LYS A 31 10.70 14.71 16.33
CA LYS A 31 9.59 13.96 16.92
C LYS A 31 8.27 14.73 16.80
N GLN A 32 8.30 16.02 17.12
CA GLN A 32 7.14 16.90 17.01
C GLN A 32 6.66 17.03 15.56
N LEU A 33 7.57 17.32 14.61
CA LEU A 33 7.27 17.46 13.18
C LEU A 33 6.57 16.23 12.61
N VAL A 34 7.09 15.03 12.91
CA VAL A 34 6.49 13.78 12.41
C VAL A 34 5.16 13.51 13.10
N ALA A 35 5.03 13.75 14.41
CA ALA A 35 3.76 13.58 15.11
C ALA A 35 2.66 14.50 14.53
N ASP A 36 2.96 15.76 14.30
CA ASP A 36 2.03 16.74 13.73
C ASP A 36 1.68 16.41 12.27
N PHE A 37 2.67 16.00 11.47
CA PHE A 37 2.44 15.54 10.10
C PHE A 37 1.47 14.37 10.07
N LEU A 38 1.66 13.37 10.94
CA LEU A 38 0.80 12.18 11.02
C LEU A 38 -0.61 12.54 11.51
N LYS A 39 -0.73 13.39 12.54
CA LYS A 39 -2.02 13.88 13.05
C LYS A 39 -2.81 14.62 11.97
N SER A 40 -2.15 15.52 11.24
CA SER A 40 -2.73 16.27 10.13
C SER A 40 -3.22 15.35 9.01
N HIS A 41 -2.40 14.39 8.58
CA HIS A 41 -2.77 13.47 7.51
C HIS A 41 -3.83 12.43 7.93
N LYS A 42 -3.85 12.04 9.20
CA LYS A 42 -4.94 11.24 9.76
C LYS A 42 -6.26 12.01 9.71
N ARG A 43 -6.27 13.30 10.07
CA ARG A 43 -7.44 14.19 9.97
C ARG A 43 -7.93 14.34 8.52
N LYS A 44 -7.01 14.40 7.54
CA LYS A 44 -7.33 14.41 6.11
C LYS A 44 -7.85 13.07 5.56
N GLY A 45 -8.02 12.05 6.40
CA GLY A 45 -8.57 10.75 6.01
C GLY A 45 -7.55 9.79 5.36
N ASN A 46 -6.24 10.01 5.51
CA ASN A 46 -5.25 9.08 4.96
C ASN A 46 -5.38 7.69 5.60
N ARG A 47 -5.19 6.66 4.77
CA ARG A 47 -5.17 5.26 5.22
C ARG A 47 -4.07 5.03 6.25
N LYS A 48 -4.37 4.23 7.27
CA LYS A 48 -3.42 3.84 8.32
C LYS A 48 -2.15 3.17 7.75
N SER A 49 -2.30 2.37 6.70
CA SER A 49 -1.18 1.79 5.96
C SER A 49 -0.23 2.85 5.40
N THR A 50 -0.75 3.95 4.86
CA THR A 50 0.07 5.06 4.34
C THR A 50 0.80 5.79 5.47
N LEU A 51 0.13 6.01 6.61
CA LEU A 51 0.77 6.63 7.77
C LEU A 51 1.89 5.75 8.32
N ALA A 52 1.69 4.43 8.39
CA ALA A 52 2.71 3.47 8.83
C ALA A 52 3.91 3.45 7.88
N SER A 53 3.68 3.50 6.56
CA SER A 53 4.74 3.62 5.56
C SER A 53 5.51 4.94 5.68
N ASN A 54 4.83 6.07 5.88
CA ASN A 54 5.50 7.36 6.09
C ASN A 54 6.42 7.32 7.32
N CYS A 55 5.95 6.74 8.44
CA CYS A 55 6.79 6.55 9.64
C CYS A 55 8.05 5.75 9.31
N ALA A 56 7.92 4.62 8.60
CA ALA A 56 9.06 3.79 8.24
C ALA A 56 10.07 4.52 7.34
N ILE A 57 9.62 5.43 6.48
CA ILE A 57 10.49 6.29 5.67
C ILE A 57 11.19 7.34 6.53
N PHE A 58 10.49 8.03 7.44
CA PHE A 58 11.13 8.99 8.36
C PHE A 58 12.18 8.32 9.24
N ILE A 59 11.90 7.13 9.78
CA ILE A 59 12.88 6.34 10.54
C ILE A 59 14.14 6.12 9.70
N GLN A 60 14.00 5.67 8.45
CA GLN A 60 15.15 5.41 7.58
C GLN A 60 15.92 6.68 7.25
N ILE A 61 15.23 7.77 6.87
CA ILE A 61 15.86 9.07 6.59
C ILE A 61 16.67 9.53 7.79
N ILE A 62 16.04 9.67 8.96
CA ILE A 62 16.68 10.20 10.16
C ILE A 62 17.82 9.30 10.66
N SER A 63 17.61 7.98 10.67
CA SER A 63 18.56 7.06 11.29
C SER A 63 19.75 6.70 10.40
N ARG A 64 19.62 6.86 9.08
CA ARG A 64 20.64 6.38 8.12
C ARG A 64 21.23 7.46 7.25
N TYR A 65 20.44 8.45 6.84
CA TYR A 65 20.83 9.36 5.78
C TYR A 65 20.90 10.82 6.23
N TYR A 66 20.15 11.19 7.27
CA TYR A 66 19.97 12.56 7.74
C TYR A 66 20.13 12.67 9.26
N ILE A 67 21.27 12.19 9.74
CA ILE A 67 21.57 12.02 11.17
C ILE A 67 21.90 13.37 11.80
N ASN A 68 21.41 13.61 13.02
CA ASN A 68 21.65 14.83 13.82
C ASN A 68 21.24 16.15 13.14
N LYS A 69 20.34 16.10 12.16
CA LYS A 69 19.76 17.27 11.50
C LYS A 69 18.23 17.25 11.62
N ASP A 70 17.62 18.42 11.58
CA ASP A 70 16.17 18.57 11.63
C ASP A 70 15.56 18.49 10.23
N LEU A 71 14.48 17.71 10.09
CA LEU A 71 13.81 17.43 8.82
C LEU A 71 13.31 18.69 8.11
N ASP A 72 13.01 19.75 8.85
CA ASP A 72 12.58 21.04 8.29
C ASP A 72 13.74 21.86 7.71
N GLN A 73 14.99 21.48 7.96
CA GLN A 73 16.20 22.12 7.41
C GLN A 73 16.78 21.38 6.20
N MET A 74 16.15 20.30 5.74
CA MET A 74 16.65 19.52 4.60
C MET A 74 16.68 20.35 3.31
N THR A 75 17.86 20.41 2.70
CA THR A 75 18.11 21.09 1.42
C THR A 75 17.89 20.15 0.22
N GLU A 76 17.96 20.71 -0.99
CA GLU A 76 17.97 19.93 -2.23
C GLU A 76 19.16 18.97 -2.27
N ASP A 77 20.37 19.46 -2.04
CA ASP A 77 21.60 18.65 -2.01
C ASP A 77 21.53 17.53 -0.97
N ASP A 78 21.00 17.83 0.23
CA ASP A 78 20.79 16.82 1.25
C ASP A 78 19.89 15.69 0.74
N PHE A 79 18.77 16.03 0.08
CA PHE A 79 17.83 15.03 -0.44
C PHE A 79 18.41 14.25 -1.63
N ASP A 80 19.15 14.91 -2.53
CA ASP A 80 19.80 14.26 -3.67
C ASP A 80 20.85 13.25 -3.20
N ASN A 81 21.62 13.56 -2.14
CA ASN A 81 22.52 12.61 -1.52
C ASN A 81 21.80 11.36 -0.98
N ILE A 82 20.58 11.51 -0.42
CA ILE A 82 19.76 10.36 -0.02
C ILE A 82 19.39 9.52 -1.25
N LEU A 83 18.93 10.16 -2.33
CA LEU A 83 18.51 9.47 -3.55
C LEU A 83 19.68 8.73 -4.20
N GLU A 84 20.85 9.34 -4.29
CA GLU A 84 22.07 8.72 -4.83
C GLU A 84 22.50 7.52 -3.96
N SER A 85 22.37 7.63 -2.63
CA SER A 85 22.62 6.50 -1.72
C SER A 85 21.64 5.35 -1.94
N LEU A 86 20.35 5.63 -2.16
CA LEU A 86 19.36 4.60 -2.46
C LEU A 86 19.66 3.91 -3.78
N GLU A 87 20.03 4.67 -4.82
CA GLU A 87 20.40 4.14 -6.12
C GLU A 87 21.64 3.24 -6.05
N ARG A 88 22.70 3.69 -5.37
CA ARG A 88 23.91 2.88 -5.14
C ARG A 88 23.61 1.54 -4.46
N ASN A 89 22.64 1.54 -3.55
CA ASN A 89 22.18 0.34 -2.85
C ASN A 89 21.07 -0.44 -3.58
N LYS A 90 20.72 -0.04 -4.81
CA LYS A 90 19.65 -0.64 -5.64
C LYS A 90 18.28 -0.66 -4.92
N LEU A 91 18.02 0.36 -4.10
CA LEU A 91 16.77 0.53 -3.35
C LEU A 91 15.82 1.47 -4.09
N THR A 92 14.52 1.20 -3.97
CA THR A 92 13.48 2.04 -4.58
C THR A 92 13.34 3.38 -3.86
N ASP A 93 13.40 4.48 -4.61
CA ASP A 93 13.31 5.84 -4.09
C ASP A 93 11.87 6.43 -4.07
N TYR A 94 10.92 5.76 -4.74
CA TYR A 94 9.56 6.27 -4.94
C TYR A 94 8.89 6.72 -3.63
N ASN A 95 8.97 5.92 -2.58
CA ASN A 95 8.34 6.26 -1.30
C ASN A 95 9.09 7.37 -0.54
N TYR A 96 10.39 7.52 -0.74
CA TYR A 96 11.17 8.64 -0.20
C TYR A 96 10.73 9.95 -0.85
N ARG A 97 10.75 10.01 -2.19
CA ARG A 97 10.25 11.16 -2.98
C ARG A 97 8.84 11.53 -2.60
N LYS A 98 7.94 10.54 -2.53
CA LYS A 98 6.54 10.77 -2.17
C LYS A 98 6.36 11.30 -0.75
N THR A 99 7.12 10.77 0.22
CA THR A 99 7.00 11.17 1.63
C THR A 99 7.57 12.56 1.85
N ILE A 100 8.78 12.84 1.34
CA ILE A 100 9.42 14.17 1.44
C ILE A 100 8.60 15.23 0.72
N LYS A 101 8.13 14.95 -0.50
CA LYS A 101 7.26 15.87 -1.23
C LYS A 101 5.98 16.21 -0.45
N LYS A 102 5.36 15.23 0.21
CA LYS A 102 4.17 15.46 1.05
C LYS A 102 4.50 16.19 2.35
N PHE A 103 5.64 15.87 2.96
CA PHE A 103 6.08 16.47 4.21
C PHE A 103 6.32 17.97 4.05
N PHE A 104 7.14 18.38 3.08
CA PHE A 104 7.41 19.81 2.84
C PHE A 104 6.17 20.59 2.38
N ARG A 105 5.31 19.97 1.54
CA ARG A 105 4.02 20.59 1.17
C ARG A 105 3.10 20.80 2.37
N TRP A 106 3.16 19.92 3.37
CA TRP A 106 2.40 20.09 4.60
C TRP A 106 3.03 21.15 5.52
N LEU A 107 4.36 21.16 5.60
CA LEU A 107 5.12 22.01 6.50
C LEU A 107 5.03 23.49 6.11
N THR A 108 5.19 23.80 4.81
CA THR A 108 5.28 25.20 4.36
C THR A 108 3.99 25.73 3.73
N ILE A 109 2.99 24.85 3.52
CA ILE A 109 1.65 25.12 2.98
C ILE A 109 1.71 25.86 1.63
N ASP A 110 1.90 27.18 1.67
CA ASP A 110 1.91 28.07 0.50
C ASP A 110 3.33 28.34 -0.03
N ASN A 111 4.35 28.24 0.84
CA ASN A 111 5.74 28.52 0.46
C ASN A 111 6.56 27.24 0.23
N VAL A 112 6.07 26.38 -0.65
CA VAL A 112 6.74 25.10 -0.98
C VAL A 112 8.05 25.37 -1.72
N PRO A 113 9.20 24.89 -1.23
CA PRO A 113 10.49 25.10 -1.89
C PRO A 113 10.48 24.62 -3.34
N LYS A 114 11.22 25.31 -4.21
CA LYS A 114 11.26 25.01 -5.65
C LYS A 114 11.68 23.56 -5.91
N TRP A 115 12.77 23.11 -5.27
CA TRP A 115 13.26 21.74 -5.39
C TRP A 115 12.20 20.69 -5.07
N VAL A 116 11.37 20.92 -4.03
CA VAL A 116 10.26 20.03 -3.65
C VAL A 116 9.17 19.97 -4.73
N LYS A 117 8.88 21.11 -5.39
CA LYS A 117 7.92 21.15 -6.51
C LYS A 117 8.46 20.32 -7.66
N ASP A 118 9.75 20.43 -7.94
CA ASP A 118 10.47 19.82 -9.05
C ASP A 118 10.77 18.33 -8.87
N ILE A 119 10.62 17.77 -7.65
CA ILE A 119 10.68 16.32 -7.41
C ILE A 119 9.73 15.59 -8.37
N LYS A 120 10.31 14.87 -9.34
CA LYS A 120 9.58 14.00 -10.27
C LYS A 120 9.29 12.66 -9.60
N MET A 121 8.08 12.15 -9.79
CA MET A 121 7.72 10.80 -9.37
C MET A 121 8.06 9.84 -10.51
N PRO A 122 8.92 8.83 -10.30
CA PRO A 122 9.21 7.86 -11.34
C PRO A 122 7.93 7.11 -11.71
N LEU A 123 7.69 6.96 -13.02
CA LEU A 123 6.59 6.15 -13.54
C LEU A 123 6.96 4.68 -13.39
N THR A 124 6.18 3.94 -12.61
CA THR A 124 6.28 2.48 -12.59
C THR A 124 5.56 1.93 -13.82
N LYS A 125 6.32 1.48 -14.83
CA LYS A 125 5.76 0.69 -15.92
C LYS A 125 5.59 -0.75 -15.44
N THR A 126 4.46 -1.37 -15.77
CA THR A 126 4.33 -2.82 -15.57
C THR A 126 5.18 -3.53 -16.62
N PRO A 127 6.07 -4.46 -16.23
CA PRO A 127 6.80 -5.26 -17.22
C PRO A 127 5.88 -6.31 -17.86
N VAL A 128 4.79 -6.69 -17.17
CA VAL A 128 3.87 -7.76 -17.59
C VAL A 128 3.22 -7.43 -18.92
N GLN A 129 3.43 -8.31 -19.90
CA GLN A 129 2.82 -8.29 -21.22
C GLN A 129 1.69 -9.32 -21.31
N PRO A 130 0.79 -9.20 -22.31
CA PRO A 130 -0.28 -10.18 -22.53
C PRO A 130 0.22 -11.62 -22.69
N GLN A 131 1.39 -11.82 -23.32
CA GLN A 131 2.00 -13.15 -23.47
C GLN A 131 2.53 -13.75 -22.15
N ASP A 132 2.70 -12.93 -21.10
CA ASP A 132 3.12 -13.41 -19.78
C ASP A 132 1.92 -13.90 -18.94
N LEU A 133 0.69 -13.79 -19.47
CA LEU A 133 -0.51 -14.27 -18.80
C LEU A 133 -0.60 -15.79 -18.89
N LEU A 134 -1.07 -16.40 -17.80
CA LEU A 134 -1.24 -17.84 -17.71
C LEU A 134 -2.16 -18.37 -18.82
N THR A 135 -1.69 -19.39 -19.51
CA THR A 135 -2.51 -20.18 -20.43
C THR A 135 -3.52 -21.03 -19.66
N LYS A 136 -4.56 -21.50 -20.36
CA LYS A 136 -5.58 -22.38 -19.77
C LYS A 136 -4.96 -23.64 -19.15
N ASP A 137 -3.94 -24.21 -19.79
CA ASP A 137 -3.28 -25.43 -19.31
C ASP A 137 -2.45 -25.16 -18.06
N GLU A 138 -1.78 -24.01 -17.97
CA GLU A 138 -1.06 -23.60 -16.76
C GLU A 138 -2.02 -23.34 -15.59
N VAL A 139 -3.18 -22.72 -15.85
CA VAL A 139 -4.24 -22.56 -14.85
C VAL A 139 -4.73 -23.92 -14.36
N ASN A 140 -5.00 -24.88 -15.25
CA ASN A 140 -5.42 -26.23 -14.86
C ASN A 140 -4.36 -26.94 -14.01
N ARG A 141 -3.08 -26.82 -14.38
CA ARG A 141 -1.96 -27.37 -13.60
C ARG A 141 -1.89 -26.74 -12.21
N LEU A 142 -2.08 -25.43 -12.11
CA LEU A 142 -2.09 -24.71 -10.84
C LEU A 142 -3.23 -25.19 -9.94
N LEU A 143 -4.45 -25.32 -10.47
CA LEU A 143 -5.62 -25.79 -9.73
C LEU A 143 -5.49 -27.27 -9.30
N ASN A 144 -4.90 -28.12 -10.14
CA ASN A 144 -4.69 -29.54 -9.83
C ASN A 144 -3.59 -29.77 -8.79
N ALA A 145 -2.66 -28.83 -8.65
CA ALA A 145 -1.63 -28.87 -7.62
C ALA A 145 -2.14 -28.42 -6.23
N CYS A 146 -3.34 -27.81 -6.13
CA CYS A 146 -3.91 -27.42 -4.85
C CYS A 146 -4.31 -28.64 -4.00
N GLY A 147 -3.73 -28.75 -2.81
CA GLY A 147 -4.01 -29.87 -1.90
C GLY A 147 -5.32 -29.77 -1.11
N ASN A 148 -6.05 -28.65 -1.21
CA ASN A 148 -7.35 -28.48 -0.55
C ASN A 148 -8.32 -27.66 -1.43
N PRO A 149 -9.65 -27.85 -1.26
CA PRO A 149 -10.66 -27.15 -2.06
C PRO A 149 -10.66 -25.63 -1.83
N ARG A 150 -10.29 -25.16 -0.63
CA ARG A 150 -10.23 -23.73 -0.31
C ARG A 150 -9.25 -22.99 -1.21
N ASP A 151 -8.04 -23.50 -1.35
CA ASP A 151 -6.99 -22.86 -2.14
C ASP A 151 -7.35 -22.89 -3.64
N LYS A 152 -8.00 -23.97 -4.09
CA LYS A 152 -8.55 -24.10 -5.45
C LYS A 152 -9.62 -23.04 -5.73
N ALA A 153 -10.59 -22.90 -4.84
CA ALA A 153 -11.63 -21.87 -4.92
C ALA A 153 -11.04 -20.45 -4.88
N MET A 154 -10.03 -20.19 -4.04
CA MET A 154 -9.37 -18.88 -3.97
C MET A 154 -8.69 -18.49 -5.29
N ILE A 155 -7.99 -19.43 -5.93
CA ILE A 155 -7.35 -19.20 -7.23
C ILE A 155 -8.41 -19.01 -8.33
N ALA A 156 -9.42 -19.89 -8.37
CA ALA A 156 -10.47 -19.83 -9.37
C ALA A 156 -11.26 -18.51 -9.30
N ILE A 157 -11.66 -18.07 -8.09
CA ILE A 157 -12.35 -16.78 -7.90
C ILE A 157 -11.42 -15.62 -8.26
N ALA A 158 -10.12 -15.67 -7.93
CA ALA A 158 -9.19 -14.62 -8.29
C ALA A 158 -9.07 -14.44 -9.81
N LEU A 159 -9.05 -15.55 -10.56
CA LEU A 159 -9.01 -15.55 -12.03
C LEU A 159 -10.31 -15.01 -12.64
N ASP A 160 -11.47 -15.49 -12.18
CA ASP A 160 -12.78 -15.06 -12.69
C ASP A 160 -13.07 -13.58 -12.39
N SER A 161 -12.81 -13.17 -11.15
CA SER A 161 -13.23 -11.85 -10.66
C SER A 161 -12.18 -10.76 -10.82
N SER A 162 -10.93 -11.13 -11.13
CA SER A 162 -9.77 -10.23 -11.14
C SER A 162 -9.64 -9.38 -9.86
N LEU A 163 -10.14 -9.90 -8.74
CA LEU A 163 -10.10 -9.19 -7.46
C LEU A 163 -8.66 -9.08 -6.94
N ARG A 164 -8.35 -7.92 -6.37
CA ARG A 164 -7.12 -7.77 -5.60
C ARG A 164 -7.19 -8.68 -4.37
N ILE A 165 -6.06 -9.26 -3.98
CA ILE A 165 -5.97 -10.20 -2.84
C ILE A 165 -6.60 -9.65 -1.56
N GLY A 166 -6.44 -8.35 -1.28
CA GLY A 166 -7.04 -7.71 -0.11
C GLY A 166 -8.57 -7.65 -0.16
N ALA A 167 -9.16 -7.56 -1.36
CA ALA A 167 -10.61 -7.61 -1.54
C ALA A 167 -11.11 -9.07 -1.46
N LEU A 168 -10.41 -10.00 -2.11
CA LEU A 168 -10.69 -11.44 -2.06
C LEU A 168 -10.69 -11.97 -0.62
N GLY A 169 -9.67 -11.63 0.17
CA GLY A 169 -9.56 -12.04 1.58
C GLY A 169 -10.59 -11.40 2.52
N THR A 170 -11.37 -10.43 2.06
CA THR A 170 -12.47 -9.81 2.84
C THR A 170 -13.87 -10.25 2.39
N LEU A 171 -13.95 -11.19 1.44
CA LEU A 171 -15.23 -11.75 1.01
C LEU A 171 -15.91 -12.48 2.17
N LYS A 172 -17.23 -12.38 2.23
CA LYS A 172 -18.08 -13.08 3.20
C LYS A 172 -18.95 -14.08 2.44
N ILE A 173 -19.50 -15.10 3.10
CA ILE A 173 -20.40 -16.07 2.44
C ILE A 173 -21.55 -15.33 1.72
N LYS A 174 -22.13 -14.31 2.37
CA LYS A 174 -23.17 -13.43 1.80
C LYS A 174 -22.74 -12.58 0.58
N SER A 175 -21.45 -12.54 0.26
CA SER A 175 -20.95 -11.86 -0.94
C SER A 175 -21.24 -12.67 -2.20
N ILE A 176 -21.62 -13.94 -2.11
CA ILE A 176 -21.86 -14.81 -3.25
C ILE A 176 -23.36 -15.12 -3.34
N ALA A 177 -23.96 -14.87 -4.49
CA ALA A 177 -25.32 -15.30 -4.81
C ALA A 177 -25.28 -16.28 -5.99
N GLN A 178 -25.73 -17.51 -5.75
CA GLN A 178 -25.81 -18.52 -6.81
C GLN A 178 -26.98 -18.24 -7.76
N ASN A 179 -26.83 -18.62 -9.03
CA ASN A 179 -27.87 -18.55 -10.04
C ASN A 179 -27.87 -19.82 -10.91
N LYS A 180 -28.82 -19.95 -11.85
CA LYS A 180 -28.96 -21.15 -12.70
C LYS A 180 -27.75 -21.47 -13.58
N SER A 181 -26.85 -20.50 -13.80
CA SER A 181 -25.73 -20.60 -14.74
C SER A 181 -24.37 -20.40 -14.07
N GLY A 182 -24.32 -20.30 -12.75
CA GLY A 182 -23.10 -20.02 -12.00
C GLY A 182 -23.37 -19.26 -10.70
N ALA A 183 -22.58 -18.22 -10.43
CA ALA A 183 -22.80 -17.33 -9.30
C ALA A 183 -22.44 -15.87 -9.63
N VAL A 184 -22.87 -14.96 -8.76
CA VAL A 184 -22.55 -13.53 -8.83
C VAL A 184 -21.87 -13.13 -7.53
N LEU A 185 -20.73 -12.48 -7.66
CA LEU A 185 -19.94 -11.97 -6.55
C LEU A 185 -20.22 -10.48 -6.34
N TYR A 186 -20.57 -10.12 -5.11
CA TYR A 186 -20.84 -8.76 -4.66
C TYR A 186 -19.76 -8.31 -3.69
N ILE A 187 -19.06 -7.25 -4.06
CA ILE A 187 -18.07 -6.62 -3.19
C ILE A 187 -18.76 -5.56 -2.33
N SER A 188 -18.49 -5.57 -1.02
CA SER A 188 -19.12 -4.62 -0.10
C SER A 188 -18.68 -3.18 -0.37
N PRO A 189 -19.59 -2.21 -0.58
CA PRO A 189 -19.24 -0.82 -0.84
C PRO A 189 -18.37 -0.17 0.26
N THR A 190 -18.44 -0.69 1.47
CA THR A 190 -17.69 -0.19 2.63
C THR A 190 -16.31 -0.83 2.79
N SER A 191 -15.94 -1.80 1.94
CA SER A 191 -14.62 -2.45 2.03
C SER A 191 -13.50 -1.47 1.67
N LYS A 192 -12.55 -1.31 2.60
CA LYS A 192 -11.38 -0.45 2.44
C LYS A 192 -10.44 -0.92 1.33
N ASN A 193 -10.61 -2.15 0.83
CA ASN A 193 -9.74 -2.79 -0.15
C ASN A 193 -10.13 -2.56 -1.62
N ILE A 194 -11.29 -1.93 -1.88
CA ILE A 194 -11.82 -1.72 -3.25
C ILE A 194 -11.15 -0.53 -3.97
N LYS A 195 -10.44 0.35 -3.23
CA LYS A 195 -9.85 1.60 -3.75
C LYS A 195 -10.90 2.42 -4.51
N SER A 196 -10.73 2.62 -5.83
CA SER A 196 -11.60 3.41 -6.70
C SER A 196 -12.55 2.56 -7.56
N THR A 197 -12.57 1.23 -7.38
CA THR A 197 -13.45 0.36 -8.16
C THR A 197 -14.88 0.53 -7.65
N GLN A 198 -15.84 0.82 -8.53
CA GLN A 198 -17.24 0.85 -8.11
C GLN A 198 -17.71 -0.58 -7.78
N PRO A 199 -18.47 -0.78 -6.70
CA PRO A 199 -19.08 -2.07 -6.38
C PRO A 199 -20.03 -2.45 -7.52
N LYS A 200 -19.66 -3.47 -8.28
CA LYS A 200 -20.50 -4.03 -9.35
C LYS A 200 -20.64 -5.53 -9.11
N PRO A 201 -21.79 -6.12 -9.45
CA PRO A 201 -21.92 -7.58 -9.49
C PRO A 201 -20.93 -8.13 -10.51
N ILE A 202 -20.12 -9.10 -10.09
CA ILE A 202 -19.15 -9.77 -10.93
C ILE A 202 -19.65 -11.19 -11.18
N PRO A 203 -20.04 -11.55 -12.42
CA PRO A 203 -20.35 -12.92 -12.75
C PRO A 203 -19.11 -13.81 -12.54
N ILE A 204 -19.28 -14.89 -11.80
CA ILE A 204 -18.27 -15.92 -11.62
C ILE A 204 -18.85 -17.22 -12.19
N THR A 205 -18.26 -17.71 -13.27
CA THR A 205 -18.82 -18.80 -14.09
C THR A 205 -17.92 -20.01 -14.08
N TRP A 206 -16.61 -19.83 -14.14
CA TRP A 206 -15.64 -20.92 -14.19
C TRP A 206 -15.29 -21.44 -12.79
N SER A 207 -15.37 -20.57 -11.79
CA SER A 207 -15.03 -20.87 -10.39
C SER A 207 -16.12 -21.61 -9.60
N VAL A 208 -17.33 -21.77 -10.14
CA VAL A 208 -18.48 -22.36 -9.42
C VAL A 208 -18.32 -23.87 -9.17
N GLY A 209 -17.45 -24.53 -9.94
CA GLY A 209 -17.17 -25.97 -9.80
C GLY A 209 -16.11 -26.33 -8.74
N TYR A 210 -15.61 -25.36 -7.97
CA TYR A 210 -14.49 -25.54 -7.03
C TYR A 210 -14.82 -25.11 -5.61
#